data_AF-A0A506U680-F1
#
_entry.id   AF-A0A506U680-F1
#
_cell.length_a   1.000
_cell.length_b   1.000
_cell.length_c   1.000
_cell.angle_alpha   90.00
_cell.angle_beta   90.00
_cell.angle_gamma   90.00
#
_symmetry.space_group_name_H-M   'P 1'
#
loop_
_entity.id
_entity.type
_entity.pdbx_description
1 polymer ?
#
loop_
_entity_poly.entity_id
_entity_poly.type
_entity_poly.pdbx_seq_one_letter_code
_entity_poly.pdbx_strand_id
1 'polypeptide(L)'
;MAELIDEWAGRERCFRLSFGNVLDLEQACRGDAIGEIFLRLTTGKFRVEDVFHIIRMGLIGGGETTVEAKRLVETHFDQYPYLDNAELAGNILIAVMTGIEDADTASSDSDAVPTPISFSEASQICRLFHMSPIELKAMDYADFINMLKGFNASSSQKAEPPSEEEFDDILARYEPEALTHGGKL
;
A
#
# COMPACT_ATOMS: atom_id res chain seq x y z
N MET A 1 5.31 11.85 9.71
CA MET A 1 6.03 10.77 8.99
C MET A 1 5.19 9.54 9.20
N ALA A 2 4.81 8.89 8.11
CA ALA A 2 3.82 7.84 8.11
C ALA A 2 4.33 6.53 8.72
N GLU A 3 3.44 5.77 9.35
CA GLU A 3 3.71 4.48 10.01
C GLU A 3 2.84 3.38 9.41
N LEU A 4 3.45 2.37 8.80
CA LEU A 4 2.74 1.20 8.31
C LEU A 4 2.70 0.14 9.41
N ILE A 5 1.50 -0.34 9.77
CA ILE A 5 1.33 -1.47 10.68
C ILE A 5 0.87 -2.66 9.83
N ASP A 6 1.62 -3.76 9.92
CA ASP A 6 1.32 -4.99 9.17
C ASP A 6 1.70 -6.23 9.99
N GLU A 7 1.04 -7.36 9.73
CA GLU A 7 1.41 -8.66 10.32
C GLU A 7 2.62 -9.23 9.57
N TRP A 8 3.78 -9.24 10.23
CA TRP A 8 5.03 -9.68 9.60
C TRP A 8 5.97 -10.41 10.56
N ALA A 9 6.55 -11.51 10.07
CA ALA A 9 7.36 -12.44 10.88
C ALA A 9 6.63 -12.93 12.15
N GLY A 10 5.34 -13.25 12.01
CA GLY A 10 4.51 -13.89 13.03
C GLY A 10 3.95 -12.98 14.12
N ARG A 11 3.98 -11.65 13.94
CA ARG A 11 3.27 -10.68 14.78
C ARG A 11 3.05 -9.36 14.05
N GLU A 12 2.18 -8.50 14.61
CA GLU A 12 2.08 -7.10 14.17
C GLU A 12 3.41 -6.34 14.39
N ARG A 13 3.81 -5.60 13.38
CA ARG A 13 5.03 -4.77 13.37
C ARG A 13 4.70 -3.37 12.87
N CYS A 14 5.32 -2.37 13.49
CA CYS A 14 5.35 -1.02 12.96
C CYS A 14 6.57 -0.87 12.04
N PHE A 15 6.34 -0.29 10.87
CA PHE A 15 7.37 0.12 9.92
C PHE A 15 7.28 1.62 9.70
N ARG A 16 8.38 2.31 9.93
CA ARG A 16 8.47 3.76 9.76
C ARG A 16 9.85 4.12 9.24
N LEU A 17 9.90 4.93 8.18
CA LEU A 17 11.15 5.52 7.72
C LEU A 17 11.22 6.96 8.22
N SER A 18 12.01 7.22 9.27
CA SER A 18 12.34 8.60 9.68
C SER A 18 13.30 9.26 8.67
N PHE A 19 13.50 10.57 8.75
CA PHE A 19 14.45 11.27 7.86
C PHE A 19 15.87 10.68 7.99
N GLY A 20 16.31 10.38 9.23
CA GLY A 20 17.60 9.69 9.44
C GLY A 20 17.63 8.30 8.81
N ASN A 21 16.53 7.55 8.91
CA ASN A 21 16.47 6.22 8.29
C ASN A 21 16.46 6.28 6.76
N VAL A 22 15.91 7.33 6.16
CA VAL A 22 15.99 7.56 4.72
C VAL A 22 17.43 7.82 4.28
N LEU A 23 18.17 8.67 5.01
CA LEU A 23 19.59 8.90 4.72
C LEU A 23 20.43 7.62 4.87
N ASP A 24 20.16 6.85 5.92
CA ASP A 24 20.82 5.56 6.14
C ASP A 24 20.46 4.54 5.04
N LEU A 25 19.21 4.56 4.57
CA LEU A 25 18.74 3.73 3.47
C LEU A 25 19.45 4.08 2.16
N GLU A 26 19.52 5.36 1.78
CA GLU A 26 20.24 5.80 0.58
C GLU A 26 21.71 5.35 0.63
N GLN A 27 22.36 5.53 1.78
CA GLN A 27 23.74 5.08 1.97
C GLN A 27 23.91 3.56 1.86
N ALA A 28 22.96 2.77 2.38
CA ALA A 28 22.96 1.32 2.26
C ALA A 28 22.68 0.85 0.82
N CYS A 29 21.82 1.57 0.11
CA CYS A 29 21.45 1.36 -1.28
C CYS A 29 22.42 2.03 -2.26
N ARG A 30 23.73 1.86 -2.02
CA ARG A 30 24.84 2.33 -2.87
C ARG A 30 24.97 3.84 -3.04
N GLY A 31 24.28 4.63 -2.21
CA GLY A 31 24.20 6.08 -2.35
C GLY A 31 23.19 6.53 -3.40
N ASP A 32 22.32 5.63 -3.87
CA ASP A 32 21.23 5.99 -4.79
C ASP A 32 20.19 6.82 -4.03
N ALA A 33 19.62 7.82 -4.70
CA ALA A 33 18.59 8.68 -4.11
C ALA A 33 17.29 7.90 -3.87
N ILE A 34 16.53 8.23 -2.82
CA ILE A 34 15.28 7.52 -2.47
C ILE A 34 14.29 7.41 -3.63
N GLY A 35 14.23 8.41 -4.52
CA GLY A 35 13.41 8.37 -5.72
C GLY A 35 13.83 7.28 -6.71
N GLU A 36 15.14 7.03 -6.87
CA GLU A 36 15.66 5.96 -7.71
C GLU A 36 15.40 4.58 -7.09
N ILE A 37 15.50 4.48 -5.76
CA ILE A 37 15.14 3.28 -4.99
C ILE A 37 13.65 2.95 -5.19
N PHE A 38 12.81 3.97 -5.08
CA PHE A 38 11.36 3.84 -5.30
C PHE A 38 11.03 3.39 -6.72
N LEU A 39 11.62 4.02 -7.73
CA LEU A 39 11.37 3.67 -9.14
C LEU A 39 11.83 2.25 -9.47
N ARG A 40 13.00 1.80 -8.99
CA ARG A 40 13.43 0.43 -9.27
C ARG A 40 12.57 -0.61 -8.57
N LEU A 41 12.10 -0.33 -7.36
CA LEU A 41 11.20 -1.23 -6.63
C LEU A 41 9.85 -1.36 -7.33
N THR A 42 9.19 -0.24 -7.63
CA THR A 42 7.88 -0.21 -8.30
C THR A 42 7.91 -0.74 -9.73
N THR A 43 9.05 -0.63 -10.44
CA THR A 43 9.20 -1.18 -11.79
C THR A 43 9.66 -2.63 -11.84
N GLY A 44 9.93 -3.26 -10.69
CA GLY A 44 10.42 -4.64 -10.58
C GLY A 44 11.89 -4.83 -10.95
N LYS A 45 12.67 -3.75 -11.02
CA LYS A 45 14.12 -3.75 -11.31
C LYS A 45 14.98 -3.63 -10.06
N PHE A 46 14.39 -3.89 -8.89
CA PHE A 46 15.09 -3.82 -7.61
C PHE A 46 16.10 -4.94 -7.45
N ARG A 47 17.08 -4.68 -6.60
CA ARG A 47 18.00 -5.67 -6.07
C ARG A 47 17.42 -6.23 -4.78
N VAL A 48 17.76 -7.47 -4.44
CA VAL A 48 17.34 -8.09 -3.16
C VAL A 48 17.82 -7.25 -1.97
N GLU A 49 19.00 -6.64 -2.08
CA GLU A 49 19.54 -5.73 -1.05
C GLU A 49 18.67 -4.49 -0.83
N ASP A 50 17.97 -3.99 -1.85
CA ASP A 50 17.06 -2.86 -1.69
C ASP A 50 15.92 -3.23 -0.76
N VAL A 51 15.25 -4.35 -1.05
CA VAL A 51 14.15 -4.87 -0.26
C VAL A 51 14.60 -5.12 1.18
N PHE A 52 15.77 -5.75 1.35
CA PHE A 52 16.36 -6.02 2.65
C PHE A 52 16.56 -4.73 3.46
N HIS A 53 17.16 -3.71 2.85
CA HIS A 53 17.46 -2.46 3.53
C HIS A 53 16.21 -1.63 3.84
N ILE A 54 15.22 -1.61 2.95
CA ILE A 54 13.95 -0.90 3.18
C ILE A 54 13.22 -1.48 4.39
N ILE A 55 13.01 -2.80 4.43
CA ILE A 55 12.31 -3.45 5.54
C ILE A 55 13.09 -3.26 6.84
N ARG A 56 14.41 -3.45 6.82
CA ARG A 56 15.25 -3.28 8.01
C ARG A 56 15.20 -1.86 8.56
N MET A 57 15.28 -0.84 7.70
CA MET A 57 15.19 0.57 8.12
C MET A 57 13.78 0.92 8.60
N GLY A 58 12.75 0.37 7.96
CA GLY A 58 11.36 0.49 8.40
C GLY A 58 11.15 -0.06 9.81
N LEU A 59 11.65 -1.27 10.11
CA LEU A 59 11.58 -1.86 11.45
C LEU A 59 12.31 -1.02 12.50
N ILE A 60 13.51 -0.53 12.17
CA ILE A 60 14.30 0.31 13.09
C ILE A 60 13.56 1.60 13.41
N GLY A 61 13.00 2.29 12.40
CA GLY A 61 12.23 3.50 12.65
C GLY A 61 10.87 3.21 13.31
N GLY A 62 10.34 1.99 13.19
CA GLY A 62 9.15 1.50 13.90
C GLY A 62 9.40 1.02 15.34
N GLY A 63 10.65 1.10 15.83
CA GLY A 63 11.00 0.84 17.22
C GLY A 63 11.76 -0.46 17.49
N GLU A 64 12.03 -1.28 16.47
CA GLU A 64 12.89 -2.45 16.64
C GLU A 64 14.36 -2.03 16.81
N THR A 65 15.11 -2.83 17.59
CA THR A 65 16.57 -2.59 17.71
C THR A 65 17.29 -2.95 16.41
N THR A 66 18.43 -2.30 16.14
CA THR A 66 19.26 -2.59 14.95
C THR A 66 19.64 -4.06 14.81
N VAL A 67 19.88 -4.74 15.93
CA VAL A 67 20.24 -6.18 15.97
C VAL A 67 19.02 -7.04 15.65
N GLU A 68 17.89 -6.74 16.29
CA GLU A 68 16.66 -7.51 16.09
C GLU A 68 16.09 -7.33 14.68
N ALA A 69 16.06 -6.11 14.16
CA ALA A 69 15.64 -5.83 12.80
C ALA A 69 16.49 -6.61 11.77
N LYS A 70 17.81 -6.66 11.96
CA LYS A 70 18.69 -7.47 11.10
C LYS A 70 18.33 -8.96 11.17
N ARG A 71 18.23 -9.50 12.39
CA ARG A 71 17.92 -10.92 12.62
C ARG A 71 16.59 -11.33 11.99
N LEU A 72 15.56 -10.49 12.14
CA LEU A 72 14.23 -10.73 11.59
C LEU A 72 14.24 -10.77 10.07
N VAL A 73 14.86 -9.78 9.43
CA VAL A 73 14.92 -9.72 7.96
C VAL A 73 15.73 -10.88 7.40
N GLU A 74 16.89 -11.21 7.98
CA GLU A 74 17.67 -12.39 7.56
C GLU A 74 16.86 -13.68 7.68
N THR A 75 16.18 -13.89 8.80
CA THR A 75 15.36 -15.09 9.03
C THR A 75 14.19 -15.18 8.05
N HIS A 76 13.52 -14.05 7.77
CA HIS A 76 12.35 -14.02 6.90
C HIS A 76 12.72 -14.23 5.43
N PHE A 77 13.84 -13.65 4.96
CA PHE A 77 14.30 -13.81 3.57
C PHE A 77 14.71 -15.24 3.24
N ASP A 78 15.15 -16.02 4.22
CA ASP A 78 15.48 -17.44 4.03
C ASP A 78 14.23 -18.35 3.98
N GLN A 79 13.07 -17.86 4.44
CA GLN A 79 11.86 -18.67 4.64
C GLN A 79 10.71 -18.33 3.69
N TYR A 80 10.68 -17.12 3.13
CA TYR A 80 9.55 -16.61 2.35
C TYR A 80 9.96 -16.17 0.94
N PRO A 81 9.04 -16.19 -0.04
CA PRO A 81 9.30 -15.70 -1.39
C PRO A 81 9.81 -14.25 -1.41
N TYR A 82 10.69 -13.95 -2.36
CA TYR A 82 11.25 -12.60 -2.51
C TYR A 82 10.20 -11.55 -2.93
N LEU A 83 9.14 -11.97 -3.64
CA LEU A 83 8.09 -11.06 -4.09
C LEU A 83 7.25 -10.51 -2.93
N ASP A 84 6.90 -11.34 -1.95
CA ASP A 84 6.14 -10.94 -0.76
C ASP A 84 6.92 -9.88 0.04
N ASN A 85 8.23 -10.06 0.17
CA ASN A 85 9.10 -9.07 0.81
C ASN A 85 9.19 -7.77 -0.03
N ALA A 86 9.25 -7.88 -1.36
CA ALA A 86 9.29 -6.72 -2.24
C ALA A 86 8.00 -5.90 -2.19
N GLU A 87 6.85 -6.55 -2.05
CA GLU A 87 5.55 -5.90 -1.86
C GLU A 87 5.53 -5.09 -0.56
N LEU A 88 5.93 -5.69 0.57
CA LEU A 88 6.04 -4.98 1.84
C LEU A 88 6.98 -3.78 1.75
N ALA A 89 8.15 -3.94 1.12
CA ALA A 89 9.08 -2.84 0.91
C ALA A 89 8.46 -1.71 0.07
N GLY A 90 7.63 -2.05 -0.92
CA GLY A 90 6.86 -1.11 -1.72
C GLY A 90 5.91 -0.28 -0.86
N ASN A 91 5.14 -0.95 -0.02
CA ASN A 91 4.18 -0.31 0.89
C ASN A 91 4.88 0.65 1.87
N ILE A 92 6.04 0.26 2.42
CA ILE A 92 6.85 1.11 3.30
C ILE A 92 7.31 2.38 2.57
N LEU A 93 7.79 2.26 1.32
CA LEU A 93 8.22 3.42 0.55
C LEU A 93 7.05 4.31 0.13
N ILE A 94 5.91 3.73 -0.24
CA ILE A 94 4.70 4.52 -0.57
C ILE A 94 4.30 5.34 0.65
N ALA A 95 4.20 4.73 1.83
CA ALA A 95 3.83 5.40 3.06
C ALA A 95 4.69 6.65 3.34
N VAL A 96 6.01 6.58 3.17
CA VAL A 96 6.88 7.75 3.39
C VAL A 96 6.75 8.81 2.30
N MET A 97 6.45 8.43 1.05
CA MET A 97 6.39 9.33 -0.10
C MET A 97 5.04 10.06 -0.21
N THR A 98 3.93 9.41 0.15
CA THR A 98 2.58 9.97 0.03
C THR A 98 2.01 10.47 1.36
N GLY A 99 2.59 10.03 2.49
CA GLY A 99 1.88 10.05 3.76
C GLY A 99 0.91 8.87 3.83
N ILE A 100 0.54 8.48 5.06
CA ILE A 100 -0.60 7.58 5.30
C ILE A 100 -1.78 8.49 5.61
N GLU A 101 -2.88 8.32 4.87
CA GLU A 101 -4.16 8.85 5.28
C GLU A 101 -4.64 7.99 6.46
N ASP A 102 -4.81 8.62 7.63
CA ASP A 102 -5.24 7.95 8.85
C ASP A 102 -6.59 7.26 8.61
N ALA A 103 -6.64 5.93 8.72
CA ALA A 103 -7.85 5.13 8.54
C ALA A 103 -8.84 5.22 9.72
N ASP A 104 -8.78 6.29 10.55
CA ASP A 104 -9.50 6.39 11.82
C ASP A 104 -10.32 7.68 12.00
N THR A 105 -10.87 8.23 10.91
CA THR A 105 -11.99 9.18 11.01
C THR A 105 -13.12 8.80 10.07
N ALA A 106 -13.92 7.82 10.51
CA ALA A 106 -15.32 7.75 10.10
C ALA A 106 -16.06 8.96 10.68
N SER A 107 -16.08 10.05 9.92
CA SER A 107 -17.11 11.08 10.01
C SER A 107 -17.63 11.28 8.60
N SER A 108 -18.88 10.87 8.42
CA SER A 108 -19.66 11.02 7.21
C SER A 108 -19.66 12.47 6.73
N ASP A 109 -18.89 12.77 5.69
CA ASP A 109 -19.31 13.66 4.62
C ASP A 109 -18.46 13.37 3.39
N SER A 110 -19.09 13.47 2.22
CA SER A 110 -18.56 13.04 0.93
C SER A 110 -17.17 13.59 0.59
N ASP A 111 -16.19 12.70 0.41
CA ASP A 111 -15.14 12.78 -0.62
C ASP A 111 -14.25 11.52 -0.51
N ALA A 112 -14.32 10.66 -1.52
CA ALA A 112 -13.66 9.35 -1.50
C ALA A 112 -12.13 9.49 -1.59
N VAL A 113 -11.45 8.95 -0.58
CA VAL A 113 -10.00 8.80 -0.48
C VAL A 113 -9.53 7.67 -1.42
N PRO A 114 -8.48 7.86 -2.26
CA PRO A 114 -8.01 6.80 -3.16
C PRO A 114 -7.23 5.76 -2.35
N THR A 115 -7.73 4.53 -2.33
CA THR A 115 -7.01 3.38 -1.76
C THR A 115 -5.68 3.15 -2.49
N PRO A 116 -4.64 2.63 -1.79
CA PRO A 116 -3.36 2.30 -2.41
C PRO A 116 -3.54 1.31 -3.57
N ILE A 117 -3.02 1.66 -4.75
CA ILE A 117 -3.21 0.89 -5.99
C ILE A 117 -2.52 -0.47 -5.85
N SER A 118 -3.29 -1.53 -5.70
CA SER A 118 -2.81 -2.92 -5.68
C SER A 118 -2.18 -3.27 -7.04
N PHE A 119 -1.30 -4.27 -7.10
CA PHE A 119 -0.73 -4.76 -8.38
C PHE A 119 -1.81 -5.21 -9.39
N SER A 120 -2.97 -5.64 -8.88
CA SER A 120 -4.19 -5.90 -9.68
C SER A 120 -4.78 -4.60 -10.26
N GLU A 121 -4.69 -3.49 -9.55
CA GLU A 121 -5.21 -2.19 -9.97
C GLU A 121 -4.27 -1.48 -10.95
N ALA A 122 -2.95 -1.62 -10.83
CA ALA A 122 -2.01 -1.15 -11.87
C ALA A 122 -2.26 -1.84 -13.23
N SER A 123 -2.62 -3.13 -13.20
CA SER A 123 -3.02 -3.89 -14.39
C SER A 123 -4.47 -3.62 -14.84
N GLN A 124 -5.31 -3.03 -13.99
CA GLN A 124 -6.61 -2.46 -14.37
C GLN A 124 -6.44 -1.09 -15.04
N ILE A 125 -5.59 -0.21 -14.51
CA ILE A 125 -5.24 1.09 -15.11
C ILE A 125 -4.72 0.89 -16.54
N CYS A 126 -3.80 -0.05 -16.75
CA CYS A 126 -3.32 -0.39 -18.10
C CYS A 126 -4.47 -0.79 -19.06
N ARG A 127 -5.46 -1.55 -18.57
CA ARG A 127 -6.62 -1.97 -19.37
C ARG A 127 -7.61 -0.83 -19.63
N LEU A 128 -7.85 0.01 -18.62
CA LEU A 128 -8.85 1.06 -18.64
C LEU A 128 -8.46 2.23 -19.54
N PHE A 129 -7.18 2.60 -19.53
CA PHE A 129 -6.64 3.69 -20.34
C PHE A 129 -6.09 3.21 -21.69
N HIS A 130 -6.32 1.94 -22.06
CA HIS A 130 -5.76 1.30 -23.25
C HIS A 130 -4.26 1.51 -23.41
N MET A 131 -3.56 1.63 -22.29
CA MET A 131 -2.14 1.94 -22.26
C MET A 131 -1.35 0.67 -21.98
N SER A 132 -0.23 0.53 -22.68
CA SER A 132 0.69 -0.54 -22.38
C SER A 132 1.41 -0.27 -21.04
N PRO A 133 1.83 -1.33 -20.33
CA PRO A 133 2.69 -1.17 -19.15
C PRO A 133 4.00 -0.43 -19.42
N ILE A 134 4.42 -0.34 -20.70
CA ILE A 134 5.61 0.41 -21.12
C ILE A 134 5.30 1.91 -21.15
N GLU A 135 4.15 2.30 -21.68
CA GLU A 135 3.72 3.71 -21.71
C GLU A 135 3.47 4.23 -20.31
N LEU A 136 2.83 3.43 -19.44
CA LEU A 136 2.63 3.79 -18.03
C LEU A 136 3.96 4.04 -17.30
N LYS A 137 5.00 3.26 -17.63
CA LYS A 137 6.35 3.41 -17.08
C LYS A 137 7.15 4.56 -17.68
N ALA A 138 6.78 5.04 -18.87
CA ALA A 138 7.45 6.12 -19.58
C ALA A 138 6.87 7.50 -19.24
N MET A 139 5.70 7.54 -18.58
CA MET A 139 5.11 8.78 -18.10
C MET A 139 5.91 9.38 -16.97
N ASP A 140 6.00 10.71 -16.97
CA ASP A 140 6.49 11.41 -15.80
C ASP A 140 5.42 11.43 -14.69
N TYR A 141 5.88 11.71 -13.48
CA TYR A 141 5.01 11.69 -12.30
C TYR A 141 3.89 12.73 -12.38
N ALA A 142 4.13 13.89 -12.98
CA ALA A 142 3.12 14.93 -13.10
C ALA A 142 2.01 14.51 -14.08
N ASP A 143 2.37 13.89 -15.20
CA ASP A 143 1.47 13.35 -16.19
C ASP A 143 0.64 12.19 -15.62
N PHE A 144 1.26 11.31 -14.81
CA PHE A 144 0.55 10.25 -14.10
C PHE A 144 -0.50 10.80 -13.14
N ILE A 145 -0.13 11.79 -12.33
CA ILE A 145 -1.05 12.43 -11.39
C ILE A 145 -2.18 13.18 -12.13
N ASN A 146 -1.87 13.85 -13.23
CA ASN A 146 -2.88 14.55 -14.04
C ASN A 146 -3.86 13.58 -14.72
N MET A 147 -3.37 12.43 -15.19
CA MET A 147 -4.19 11.35 -15.74
C MET A 147 -5.18 10.80 -14.69
N LEU A 148 -4.70 10.50 -13.49
CA LEU A 148 -5.54 10.01 -12.39
C LEU A 148 -6.58 11.07 -11.97
N LYS A 149 -6.20 12.35 -11.89
CA LYS A 149 -7.13 13.45 -11.58
C LYS A 149 -8.21 13.62 -12.65
N GLY A 150 -7.86 13.52 -13.93
CA GLY A 150 -8.82 13.58 -15.04
C GLY A 150 -9.80 12.41 -15.05
N PHE A 151 -9.34 11.22 -14.65
CA PHE A 151 -10.18 10.04 -14.50
C PHE A 151 -11.18 10.17 -13.35
N ASN A 152 -10.73 10.57 -12.16
CA ASN A 152 -11.63 10.78 -11.04
C ASN A 152 -12.68 11.88 -11.32
N ALA A 153 -12.30 12.93 -12.07
CA ALA A 153 -13.22 13.97 -12.51
C ALA A 153 -14.27 13.49 -13.54
N SER A 154 -14.01 12.38 -14.26
CA SER A 154 -14.90 11.82 -15.29
C SER A 154 -15.69 10.59 -14.82
N SER A 155 -15.23 9.90 -13.78
CA SER A 155 -15.83 8.66 -13.24
C SER A 155 -17.05 8.88 -12.33
N SER A 156 -17.89 9.89 -12.59
CA SER A 156 -19.12 10.14 -11.82
C SER A 156 -20.21 9.09 -12.12
N GLN A 157 -19.93 7.83 -11.82
CA GLN A 157 -20.91 6.79 -11.61
C GLN A 157 -21.01 6.61 -10.09
N LYS A 158 -21.83 7.44 -9.45
CA LYS A 158 -22.34 7.14 -8.11
C LYS A 158 -23.07 5.80 -8.23
N ALA A 159 -22.48 4.72 -7.74
CA ALA A 159 -23.26 3.51 -7.48
C ALA A 159 -24.29 3.92 -6.42
N GLU A 160 -25.57 3.94 -6.80
CA GLU A 160 -26.64 4.17 -5.84
C GLU A 160 -26.57 3.05 -4.79
N PRO A 161 -26.69 3.39 -3.49
CA PRO A 161 -26.71 2.39 -2.44
C PRO A 161 -27.78 1.33 -2.75
N PRO A 162 -27.49 0.04 -2.49
CA PRO A 162 -28.40 -1.06 -2.83
C PRO A 162 -29.76 -0.82 -2.20
N SER A 163 -30.80 -1.22 -2.92
CA SER A 163 -32.16 -1.14 -2.40
C SER A 163 -32.31 -1.98 -1.12
N GLU A 164 -33.28 -1.65 -0.27
CA GLU A 164 -33.55 -2.36 1.00
C GLU A 164 -33.73 -3.88 0.77
N GLU A 165 -34.34 -4.26 -0.35
CA GLU A 165 -34.53 -5.65 -0.75
C GLU A 165 -33.19 -6.34 -1.12
N GLU A 166 -32.29 -5.65 -1.83
CA GLU A 166 -30.94 -6.17 -2.14
C GLU A 166 -30.06 -6.25 -0.90
N PHE A 167 -30.23 -5.33 0.04
CA PHE A 167 -29.52 -5.33 1.31
C PHE A 167 -29.95 -6.50 2.19
N ASP A 168 -31.25 -6.80 2.25
CA ASP A 168 -31.80 -7.95 2.98
C ASP A 168 -31.34 -9.28 2.38
N ASP A 169 -31.26 -9.38 1.05
CA ASP A 169 -30.71 -10.57 0.36
C ASP A 169 -29.21 -10.78 0.66
N ILE A 170 -28.45 -9.70 0.75
CA ILE A 170 -27.02 -9.73 1.14
C ILE A 170 -26.89 -10.19 2.59
N LEU A 171 -27.70 -9.65 3.50
CA LEU A 171 -27.72 -10.04 4.91
C LEU A 171 -28.14 -11.51 5.07
N ALA A 172 -29.15 -11.98 4.34
CA ALA A 172 -29.59 -13.37 4.35
C ALA A 172 -28.50 -14.36 3.93
N ARG A 173 -27.59 -13.92 3.05
CA ARG A 173 -26.52 -14.74 2.49
C ARG A 173 -25.28 -14.83 3.38
N TYR A 174 -24.95 -13.77 4.11
CA TYR A 174 -23.68 -13.66 4.83
C TYR A 174 -23.85 -13.62 6.36
N GLU A 175 -24.97 -13.10 6.86
CA GLU A 175 -25.26 -12.97 8.29
C GLU A 175 -26.76 -13.26 8.56
N PRO A 176 -27.23 -14.51 8.38
CA PRO A 176 -28.64 -14.84 8.49
C PRO A 176 -29.22 -14.58 9.89
N GLU A 177 -28.39 -14.59 10.94
CA GLU A 177 -28.75 -14.17 12.30
C GLU A 177 -29.15 -12.69 12.42
N ALA A 178 -28.62 -11.79 11.57
CA ALA A 178 -28.95 -10.37 11.60
C ALA A 178 -30.43 -10.10 11.26
N LEU A 179 -31.08 -11.00 10.51
CA LEU A 179 -32.50 -10.91 10.14
C LEU A 179 -33.44 -11.36 11.28
N THR A 180 -32.94 -12.02 12.31
CA THR A 180 -33.79 -12.63 13.37
C THR A 180 -34.08 -11.72 14.56
N HIS A 181 -33.57 -10.48 14.56
CA HIS A 181 -33.83 -9.49 15.61
C HIS A 181 -34.78 -8.36 15.19
N GLY A 182 -35.76 -8.67 14.34
CA GLY A 182 -36.94 -7.83 14.11
C GLY A 182 -38.17 -8.39 14.84
N GLY A 183 -38.30 -8.18 16.16
CA GLY A 183 -39.47 -8.67 16.88
C GLY A 183 -39.64 -8.23 18.34
N LYS A 184 -40.39 -7.13 18.53
CA LYS A 184 -40.97 -6.58 19.80
C LYS A 184 -39.93 -5.86 20.70
N LEU A 185 -40.10 -4.61 21.12
CA LEU A 185 -41.27 -3.80 21.50
C LEU A 185 -41.10 -2.35 21.04
#